data_AF-A0A8E2JYI9-F1
#
_entry.id   AF-A0A8E2JYI9-F1
#
_cell.length_a   1.000
_cell.length_b   1.000
_cell.length_c   1.000
_cell.angle_alpha   90.00
_cell.angle_beta   90.00
_cell.angle_gamma   90.00
#
_symmetry.space_group_name_H-M   'P 1'
#
loop_
_entity.id
_entity.type
_entity.pdbx_description
1 polymer ?
#
loop_
_entity_poly.entity_id
_entity_poly.type
_entity_poly.pdbx_seq_one_letter_code
_entity_poly.pdbx_strand_id
1 'polypeptide(L)'
;MAKFHFSRLRHELHSIFLNNWFLEDNQSLPTIGSASYFVEENSSSIQCHRQVKSWLEDCLENHSSCSSQDDCALPTRVVNVGLISDDDLKYQQPFLFEPSGASGRYVALSYCWGKNANTVTTTSETFQAHKQCIEMDSLPKTIQDAITITRSLRIPYIWIDALCIIQGDPSDWAREAGKMCHVYSSAVLTISASNASSSNEGIFGPQRFGAPPRPLSYCGNTVYVCQNVAREHNRFEVQMRMREPMPLNRRAWTLQEGVLSNRIVHYTSSELVWECNDRFLCECGFANMKIEMGDEISNRSIRQPELAREMKIDRKIAYQKWRDLVMVFMERQISVDDDRLAAFSGLARQFRRLLRAASGGAGSDQYIAGLWAGDLAHGMLWSVEDDWFRQSRDLEIEYRRPKSWRAPSWSWAAFEGPVEYAPLTRLESMIDVVEAEALPRTMYDEMGQVTSARLILNGTYCPGTNAMRSLCYFQHHPTSKWHLGVISLSSSLSWEY
;
A
#
# COMPACT_ATOMS: atom_id res chain seq x y z
N MET A 1 -37.20 -16.09 24.05
CA MET A 1 -37.16 -15.16 25.20
C MET A 1 -35.84 -14.41 25.35
N ALA A 2 -34.65 -15.04 25.25
CA ALA A 2 -33.36 -14.34 25.37
C ALA A 2 -33.15 -13.16 24.41
N LYS A 3 -33.47 -13.30 23.11
CA LYS A 3 -33.34 -12.20 22.11
C LYS A 3 -34.15 -10.94 22.44
N PHE A 4 -35.28 -11.06 23.15
CA PHE A 4 -36.14 -9.95 23.52
C PHE A 4 -35.61 -9.18 24.74
N HIS A 5 -34.87 -9.85 25.63
CA HIS A 5 -34.17 -9.20 26.74
C HIS A 5 -32.95 -8.43 26.26
N PHE A 6 -32.20 -8.93 25.26
CA PHE A 6 -31.04 -8.21 24.71
C PHE A 6 -31.41 -6.90 24.01
N SER A 7 -32.53 -6.83 23.27
CA SER A 7 -32.96 -5.60 22.60
C SER A 7 -33.38 -4.51 23.59
N ARG A 8 -34.04 -4.89 24.69
CA ARG A 8 -34.44 -3.97 25.75
C ARG A 8 -33.25 -3.48 26.57
N LEU A 9 -32.34 -4.39 26.95
CA LEU A 9 -31.06 -4.05 27.59
C LEU A 9 -30.24 -3.07 26.73
N ARG A 10 -30.24 -3.29 25.40
CA ARG A 10 -29.56 -2.40 24.44
C ARG A 10 -30.16 -1.00 24.43
N HIS A 11 -31.48 -0.87 24.40
CA HIS A 11 -32.14 0.44 24.42
C HIS A 11 -31.95 1.18 25.76
N GLU A 12 -32.03 0.46 26.88
CA GLU A 12 -31.90 1.04 28.23
C GLU A 12 -30.45 1.40 28.59
N LEU A 13 -29.47 0.60 28.15
CA LEU A 13 -28.06 0.97 28.30
C LEU A 13 -27.69 2.12 27.36
N HIS A 14 -28.24 2.16 26.14
CA HIS A 14 -27.99 3.25 25.18
C HIS A 14 -28.39 4.62 25.74
N SER A 15 -29.50 4.72 26.48
CA SER A 15 -29.89 5.98 27.14
C SER A 15 -28.98 6.35 28.33
N ILE A 16 -28.46 5.36 29.07
CA ILE A 16 -27.48 5.59 30.14
C ILE A 16 -26.14 6.07 29.57
N PHE A 17 -25.71 5.53 28.43
CA PHE A 17 -24.48 5.96 27.75
C PHE A 17 -24.57 7.40 27.24
N LEU A 18 -25.69 7.78 26.62
CA LEU A 18 -25.92 9.15 26.12
C LEU A 18 -25.99 10.21 27.23
N ASN A 19 -26.44 9.84 28.44
CA ASN A 19 -26.64 10.79 29.54
C ASN A 19 -25.39 11.00 30.42
N ASN A 20 -24.47 10.04 30.45
CA ASN A 20 -23.27 10.11 31.31
C ASN A 20 -21.97 10.39 30.55
N TRP A 21 -22.01 10.35 29.21
CA TRP A 21 -20.86 10.60 28.36
C TRP A 21 -21.27 11.64 27.32
N PHE A 22 -20.67 12.83 27.37
CA PHE A 22 -20.61 13.70 26.20
C PHE A 22 -19.85 12.92 25.13
N LEU A 23 -20.56 12.29 24.21
CA LEU A 23 -19.97 11.73 23.02
C LEU A 23 -19.45 12.94 22.22
N GLU A 24 -18.14 13.17 22.25
CA GLU A 24 -17.50 13.95 21.19
C GLU A 24 -17.84 13.27 19.86
N ASP A 25 -18.24 14.08 18.88
CA ASP A 25 -18.82 13.67 17.59
C ASP A 25 -17.86 12.78 16.77
N ASN A 26 -17.73 11.48 17.12
CA ASN A 26 -17.28 10.37 16.26
C ASN A 26 -17.14 8.99 16.94
N GLN A 27 -17.50 8.80 18.22
CA GLN A 27 -17.27 7.48 18.86
C GLN A 27 -18.36 6.44 18.57
N SER A 28 -17.93 5.21 18.27
CA SER A 28 -18.75 4.02 18.01
C SER A 28 -19.65 3.65 19.20
N LEU A 29 -20.94 3.36 18.96
CA LEU A 29 -21.91 2.99 19.99
C LEU A 29 -21.58 1.64 20.68
N PRO A 30 -21.65 1.55 22.02
CA PRO A 30 -21.47 0.29 22.73
C PRO A 30 -22.55 -0.73 22.35
N THR A 31 -22.17 -1.99 22.17
CA THR A 31 -23.08 -3.09 21.81
C THR A 31 -22.95 -4.22 22.81
N ILE A 32 -24.09 -4.82 23.19
CA ILE A 32 -24.15 -5.98 24.09
C ILE A 32 -24.17 -7.23 23.21
N GLY A 33 -23.19 -8.13 23.39
CA GLY A 33 -23.04 -9.37 22.63
C GLY A 33 -22.21 -10.42 23.38
N SER A 34 -22.06 -11.61 22.81
CA SER A 34 -21.12 -12.62 23.32
C SER A 34 -19.68 -12.12 23.23
N ALA A 35 -18.86 -12.42 24.24
CA ALA A 35 -17.41 -12.15 24.29
C ALA A 35 -16.62 -13.04 23.31
N SER A 36 -17.10 -13.17 22.07
CA SER A 36 -16.54 -14.04 21.04
C SER A 36 -15.37 -13.42 20.28
N TYR A 37 -15.06 -12.14 20.54
CA TYR A 37 -13.99 -11.40 19.87
C TYR A 37 -13.01 -10.90 20.92
N PHE A 38 -11.75 -11.31 20.83
CA PHE A 38 -10.69 -10.99 21.80
C PHE A 38 -9.46 -10.49 21.05
N VAL A 39 -8.90 -9.38 21.51
CA VAL A 39 -7.66 -8.77 21.02
C VAL A 39 -6.75 -8.63 22.22
N GLU A 40 -5.47 -8.94 22.05
CA GLU A 40 -4.51 -8.78 23.14
C GLU A 40 -4.22 -7.31 23.41
N GLU A 41 -4.02 -6.94 24.68
CA GLU A 41 -3.74 -5.55 25.07
C GLU A 41 -2.49 -4.99 24.38
N ASN A 42 -1.52 -5.84 24.04
CA ASN A 42 -0.27 -5.46 23.38
C ASN A 42 0.14 -6.47 22.31
N SER A 43 0.58 -5.95 21.16
CA SER A 43 0.98 -6.77 20.01
C SER A 43 2.30 -7.53 20.18
N SER A 44 3.05 -7.30 21.27
CA SER A 44 4.22 -8.11 21.65
C SER A 44 3.85 -9.41 22.38
N SER A 45 2.56 -9.69 22.59
CA SER A 45 2.13 -10.87 23.35
C SER A 45 2.49 -12.17 22.61
N ILE A 46 2.68 -13.26 23.37
CA ILE A 46 2.94 -14.57 22.76
C ILE A 46 1.74 -15.06 21.93
N GLN A 47 0.53 -14.63 22.28
CA GLN A 47 -0.70 -14.92 21.56
C GLN A 47 -0.72 -14.23 20.20
N CYS A 48 -0.32 -12.95 20.13
CA CYS A 48 -0.14 -12.25 18.85
C CYS A 48 0.87 -12.98 17.95
N HIS A 49 2.03 -13.39 18.49
CA HIS A 49 3.01 -14.16 17.72
C HIS A 49 2.45 -15.50 17.21
N ARG A 50 1.71 -16.23 18.05
CA ARG A 50 1.03 -17.48 17.66
C ARG A 50 -0.05 -17.23 16.59
N GLN A 51 -0.78 -16.13 16.69
CA GLN A 51 -1.82 -15.76 15.74
C GLN A 51 -1.23 -15.50 14.35
N VAL A 52 -0.16 -14.70 14.26
CA VAL A 52 0.54 -14.44 12.98
C VAL A 52 1.10 -15.73 12.39
N LYS A 53 1.71 -16.58 13.24
CA LYS A 53 2.21 -17.89 12.81
C LYS A 53 1.09 -18.77 12.26
N SER A 54 -0.04 -18.87 12.97
CA SER A 54 -1.19 -19.67 12.55
C SER A 54 -1.80 -19.16 11.24
N TRP A 55 -1.92 -17.85 11.04
CA TRP A 55 -2.39 -17.29 9.77
C TRP A 55 -1.45 -17.59 8.61
N LEU A 56 -0.14 -17.53 8.84
CA LEU A 56 0.85 -17.86 7.83
C LEU A 56 0.79 -19.36 7.46
N GLU A 57 0.74 -20.25 8.46
CA GLU A 57 0.62 -21.70 8.25
C GLU A 57 -0.66 -22.06 7.50
N ASP A 58 -1.82 -21.57 7.96
CA ASP A 58 -3.11 -21.78 7.28
C ASP A 58 -3.08 -21.26 5.84
N CYS A 59 -2.48 -20.09 5.60
CA CYS A 59 -2.36 -19.55 4.25
C CYS A 59 -1.46 -20.38 3.34
N LEU A 60 -0.37 -20.95 3.87
CA LEU A 60 0.55 -21.77 3.08
C LEU A 60 -0.02 -23.16 2.78
N GLU A 61 -0.82 -23.71 3.70
CA GLU A 61 -1.36 -25.07 3.61
C GLU A 61 -2.73 -25.13 2.92
N ASN A 62 -3.61 -24.16 3.18
CA ASN A 62 -5.03 -24.27 2.84
C ASN A 62 -5.53 -23.29 1.77
N HIS A 63 -4.79 -22.21 1.46
CA HIS A 63 -5.23 -21.23 0.47
C HIS A 63 -4.68 -21.54 -0.93
N SER A 64 -5.51 -22.11 -1.80
CA SER A 64 -5.18 -22.42 -3.21
C SER A 64 -4.67 -21.19 -3.98
N SER A 65 -5.25 -20.03 -3.69
CA SER A 65 -4.88 -18.72 -4.22
C SER A 65 -3.49 -18.25 -3.79
N CYS A 66 -2.89 -18.87 -2.76
CA CYS A 66 -1.61 -18.50 -2.17
C CYS A 66 -0.54 -19.60 -2.31
N SER A 67 -0.86 -20.69 -3.02
CA SER A 67 -0.01 -21.89 -3.15
C SER A 67 1.16 -21.67 -4.12
N SER A 68 2.06 -20.75 -3.80
CA SER A 68 3.43 -20.77 -4.33
C SER A 68 4.30 -21.46 -3.28
N GLN A 69 4.61 -22.74 -3.49
CA GLN A 69 5.16 -23.62 -2.44
C GLN A 69 6.69 -23.62 -2.29
N ASP A 70 7.46 -22.99 -3.18
CA ASP A 70 8.90 -23.17 -3.18
C ASP A 70 9.71 -21.98 -2.65
N ASP A 71 10.88 -22.34 -2.12
CA ASP A 71 11.99 -21.42 -1.94
C ASP A 71 12.17 -20.56 -3.20
N CYS A 72 12.04 -19.26 -3.05
CA CYS A 72 12.29 -18.31 -4.12
C CYS A 72 13.76 -17.90 -4.14
N ALA A 73 14.23 -17.39 -5.27
CA ALA A 73 15.56 -16.78 -5.32
C ALA A 73 15.63 -15.67 -4.26
N LEU A 74 16.61 -15.77 -3.37
CA LEU A 74 16.80 -14.74 -2.36
C LEU A 74 17.21 -13.43 -3.02
N PRO A 75 16.83 -12.27 -2.44
CA PRO A 75 17.36 -10.98 -2.85
C PRO A 75 18.89 -10.97 -2.87
N THR A 76 19.48 -9.98 -3.56
CA THR A 76 20.93 -9.79 -3.65
C THR A 76 21.61 -9.92 -2.28
N ARG A 77 20.97 -9.34 -1.27
CA ARG A 77 21.35 -9.38 0.14
C ARG A 77 20.12 -9.56 1.01
N VAL A 78 20.26 -10.31 2.09
CA VAL A 78 19.28 -10.47 3.17
C VAL A 78 19.99 -10.43 4.50
N VAL A 79 19.30 -10.10 5.58
CA VAL A 79 19.82 -10.25 6.94
C VAL A 79 19.49 -11.65 7.43
N ASN A 80 20.50 -12.45 7.76
CA ASN A 80 20.31 -13.69 8.49
C ASN A 80 20.03 -13.35 9.96
N VAL A 81 18.91 -13.82 10.49
CA VAL A 81 18.47 -13.49 11.85
C VAL A 81 18.98 -14.46 12.91
N GLY A 82 19.74 -15.50 12.54
CA GLY A 82 20.35 -16.43 13.49
C GLY A 82 19.34 -17.32 14.20
N LEU A 83 18.98 -18.43 13.56
CA LEU A 83 18.20 -19.52 14.17
C LEU A 83 19.19 -20.63 14.59
N ILE A 84 19.60 -20.67 15.86
CA ILE A 84 20.44 -21.78 16.38
C ILE A 84 19.52 -22.86 16.92
N SER A 85 19.19 -23.84 16.06
CA SER A 85 18.44 -25.05 16.40
C SER A 85 17.11 -24.84 17.16
N ASP A 86 16.37 -25.93 17.39
CA ASP A 86 15.11 -25.88 18.15
C ASP A 86 15.32 -25.83 19.67
N ASP A 87 16.54 -26.12 20.15
CA ASP A 87 16.85 -26.37 21.56
C ASP A 87 17.59 -25.22 22.28
N ASP A 88 18.18 -24.25 21.56
CA ASP A 88 18.88 -23.11 22.18
C ASP A 88 18.06 -21.82 22.09
N LEU A 89 17.60 -21.32 23.24
CA LEU A 89 16.91 -20.02 23.38
C LEU A 89 17.83 -18.80 23.11
N LYS A 90 19.08 -19.02 22.68
CA LYS A 90 20.08 -17.97 22.48
C LYS A 90 20.19 -17.65 20.99
N TYR A 91 19.53 -16.57 20.58
CA TYR A 91 19.64 -16.07 19.21
C TYR A 91 21.08 -15.59 18.91
N GLN A 92 21.58 -15.87 17.70
CA GLN A 92 22.83 -15.23 17.23
C GLN A 92 22.59 -13.77 16.94
N GLN A 93 23.67 -12.98 16.94
CA GLN A 93 23.61 -11.65 16.37
C GLN A 93 23.26 -11.76 14.87
N PRO A 94 22.37 -10.91 14.35
CA PRO A 94 22.06 -10.88 12.93
C PRO A 94 23.29 -10.47 12.12
N PHE A 95 23.35 -10.87 10.85
CA PHE A 95 24.41 -10.44 9.93
C PHE A 95 23.89 -10.35 8.50
N LEU A 96 24.53 -9.49 7.70
CA LEU A 96 24.23 -9.32 6.29
C LEU A 96 24.77 -10.51 5.49
N PHE A 97 23.91 -11.17 4.74
CA PHE A 97 24.23 -12.35 3.96
C PHE A 97 24.04 -12.07 2.46
N GLU A 98 25.01 -12.48 1.65
CA GLU A 98 24.98 -12.43 0.18
C GLU A 98 24.76 -13.85 -0.38
N PRO A 99 23.51 -14.23 -0.69
CA PRO A 99 23.17 -15.63 -0.98
C PRO A 99 23.76 -16.16 -2.27
N SER A 100 24.32 -15.29 -3.13
CA SER A 100 24.97 -15.66 -4.39
C SER A 100 24.11 -16.57 -5.29
N GLY A 101 22.81 -16.28 -5.38
CA GLY A 101 21.85 -17.05 -6.19
C GLY A 101 21.16 -18.21 -5.48
N ALA A 102 21.38 -18.38 -4.17
CA ALA A 102 20.64 -19.35 -3.37
C ALA A 102 19.14 -19.02 -3.29
N SER A 103 18.33 -20.07 -3.14
CA SER A 103 16.90 -19.95 -2.87
C SER A 103 16.61 -20.15 -1.38
N GLY A 104 15.54 -19.52 -0.89
CA GLY A 104 15.08 -19.70 0.48
C GLY A 104 13.84 -18.87 0.79
N ARG A 105 13.32 -19.02 2.01
CA ARG A 105 12.25 -18.18 2.55
C ARG A 105 12.82 -16.98 3.29
N TYR A 106 12.28 -15.80 3.00
CA TYR A 106 12.59 -14.58 3.73
C TYR A 106 11.33 -13.75 3.97
N VAL A 107 11.37 -12.97 5.04
CA VAL A 107 10.39 -11.92 5.35
C VAL A 107 10.85 -10.60 4.75
N ALA A 108 9.95 -9.76 4.27
CA ALA A 108 10.26 -8.35 3.94
C ALA A 108 9.71 -7.42 5.03
N LEU A 109 10.42 -6.32 5.32
CA LEU A 109 9.93 -5.28 6.22
C LEU A 109 9.44 -4.06 5.42
N SER A 110 8.25 -3.57 5.75
CA SER A 110 7.73 -2.27 5.31
C SER A 110 7.55 -1.38 6.56
N TYR A 111 8.27 -0.25 6.59
CA TYR A 111 8.33 0.62 7.78
C TYR A 111 8.71 2.07 7.43
N CYS A 112 8.44 3.00 8.35
CA CYS A 112 8.92 4.37 8.26
C CYS A 112 10.34 4.48 8.83
N TRP A 113 11.23 5.14 8.09
CA TRP A 113 12.54 5.54 8.64
C TRP A 113 12.36 6.65 9.69
N GLY A 114 11.50 7.64 9.41
CA GLY A 114 11.26 8.81 10.26
C GLY A 114 12.18 9.99 9.95
N LYS A 115 11.80 11.21 10.37
CA LYS A 115 12.64 12.41 10.23
C LYS A 115 13.73 12.38 11.32
N ASN A 116 14.99 12.57 10.95
CA ASN A 116 16.15 12.58 11.87
C ASN A 116 16.40 11.26 12.63
N ALA A 117 15.93 10.13 12.12
CA ALA A 117 16.25 8.85 12.75
C ALA A 117 17.72 8.47 12.47
N ASN A 118 18.47 8.13 13.53
CA ASN A 118 19.78 7.47 13.42
C ASN A 118 19.57 6.00 13.00
N THR A 119 19.02 5.78 11.81
CA THR A 119 18.79 4.45 11.28
C THR A 119 20.13 3.82 10.93
N VAL A 120 20.44 2.68 11.56
CA VAL A 120 21.61 1.87 11.18
C VAL A 120 21.45 1.46 9.73
N THR A 121 22.43 1.81 8.91
CA THR A 121 22.43 1.59 7.47
C THR A 121 23.71 0.92 7.01
N THR A 122 23.60 0.11 5.96
CA THR A 122 24.76 -0.44 5.27
C THR A 122 25.30 0.60 4.30
N THR A 123 26.55 1.03 4.47
CA THR A 123 27.30 1.88 3.54
C THR A 123 28.50 1.11 3.01
N SER A 124 29.29 1.70 2.10
CA SER A 124 30.53 1.08 1.64
C SER A 124 31.50 0.78 2.79
N GLU A 125 31.51 1.63 3.82
CA GLU A 125 32.37 1.50 5.00
C GLU A 125 31.87 0.41 5.96
N THR A 126 30.57 0.31 6.18
CA THR A 126 29.99 -0.66 7.14
C THR A 126 29.71 -2.02 6.54
N PHE A 127 29.73 -2.16 5.20
CA PHE A 127 29.36 -3.37 4.48
C PHE A 127 30.08 -4.65 4.97
N GLN A 128 31.41 -4.63 5.06
CA GLN A 128 32.16 -5.80 5.50
C GLN A 128 31.93 -6.12 6.98
N ALA A 129 31.74 -5.11 7.83
CA ALA A 129 31.41 -5.30 9.24
C ALA A 129 30.03 -5.93 9.40
N HIS A 130 29.02 -5.41 8.68
CA HIS A 130 27.66 -5.96 8.69
C HIS A 130 27.60 -7.41 8.22
N LYS A 131 28.49 -7.84 7.31
CA LYS A 131 28.59 -9.25 6.90
C LYS A 131 29.09 -10.18 8.01
N GLN A 132 29.81 -9.65 8.99
CA GLN A 132 30.30 -10.42 10.14
C GLN A 132 29.28 -10.40 11.27
N CYS A 133 28.74 -9.23 11.60
CA CYS A 133 27.82 -9.03 12.70
C CYS A 133 27.12 -7.67 12.54
N ILE A 134 25.85 -7.63 12.91
CA ILE A 134 25.07 -6.42 13.14
C ILE A 134 24.58 -6.53 14.58
N GLU A 135 25.08 -5.67 15.46
CA GLU A 135 24.72 -5.74 16.88
C GLU A 135 23.23 -5.44 17.05
N MET A 136 22.47 -6.42 17.56
CA MET A 136 21.02 -6.34 17.73
C MET A 136 20.61 -5.10 18.53
N ASP A 137 21.35 -4.78 19.59
CA ASP A 137 21.05 -3.65 20.48
C ASP A 137 21.36 -2.29 19.86
N SER A 138 22.18 -2.26 18.79
CA SER A 138 22.45 -1.03 18.02
C SER A 138 21.34 -0.70 17.03
N LEU A 139 20.51 -1.69 16.67
CA LEU A 139 19.47 -1.51 15.66
C LEU A 139 18.32 -0.65 16.20
N PRO A 140 17.67 0.17 15.36
CA PRO A 140 16.43 0.84 15.72
C PRO A 140 15.36 -0.14 16.18
N LYS A 141 14.49 0.30 17.11
CA LYS A 141 13.49 -0.57 17.75
C LYS A 141 12.58 -1.29 16.76
N THR A 142 12.17 -0.64 15.67
CA THR A 142 11.33 -1.25 14.62
C THR A 142 12.04 -2.40 13.93
N ILE A 143 13.35 -2.28 13.68
CA ILE A 143 14.16 -3.36 13.08
C ILE A 143 14.36 -4.50 14.09
N GLN A 144 14.62 -4.19 15.36
CA GLN A 144 14.72 -5.21 16.41
C GLN A 144 13.42 -6.04 16.51
N ASP A 145 12.28 -5.38 16.51
CA ASP A 145 10.97 -6.04 16.58
C ASP A 145 10.72 -6.88 15.33
N ALA A 146 11.06 -6.38 14.13
CA ALA A 146 10.93 -7.13 12.89
C ALA A 146 11.76 -8.43 12.88
N ILE A 147 12.99 -8.37 13.38
CA ILE A 147 13.86 -9.53 13.54
C ILE A 147 13.26 -10.51 14.56
N THR A 148 12.69 -10.00 15.66
CA THR A 148 12.02 -10.82 16.68
C THR A 148 10.80 -11.55 16.12
N ILE A 149 9.95 -10.86 15.35
CA ILE A 149 8.80 -11.48 14.66
C ILE A 149 9.30 -12.55 13.70
N THR A 150 10.31 -12.24 12.88
CA THR A 150 10.87 -13.18 11.90
C THR A 150 11.40 -14.45 12.56
N ARG A 151 12.10 -14.32 13.70
CA ARG A 151 12.56 -15.45 14.51
C ARG A 151 11.39 -16.28 15.06
N SER A 152 10.33 -15.63 15.54
CA SER A 152 9.15 -16.31 16.08
C SER A 152 8.43 -17.17 15.02
N LEU A 153 8.52 -16.78 13.75
CA LEU A 153 8.01 -17.51 12.60
C LEU A 153 8.97 -18.61 12.10
N ARG A 154 10.15 -18.76 12.71
CA ARG A 154 11.20 -19.71 12.30
C ARG A 154 11.66 -19.50 10.85
N ILE A 155 11.67 -18.24 10.38
CA ILE A 155 12.18 -17.88 9.05
C ILE A 155 13.61 -17.34 9.23
N PRO A 156 14.62 -17.85 8.48
CA PRO A 156 16.02 -17.50 8.73
C PRO A 156 16.45 -16.13 8.21
N TYR A 157 15.69 -15.54 7.29
CA TYR A 157 16.09 -14.34 6.57
C TYR A 157 15.02 -13.23 6.66
N ILE A 158 15.47 -11.99 6.79
CA ILE A 158 14.64 -10.80 6.60
C ILE A 158 15.33 -9.84 5.63
N TRP A 159 14.56 -9.23 4.73
CA TRP A 159 14.99 -8.13 3.89
C TRP A 159 14.55 -6.80 4.50
N ILE A 160 15.52 -5.91 4.71
CA ILE A 160 15.33 -4.56 5.25
C ILE A 160 16.12 -3.60 4.36
N ASP A 161 15.46 -2.65 3.74
CA ASP A 161 16.04 -1.71 2.76
C ASP A 161 17.33 -1.02 3.25
N ALA A 162 17.32 -0.48 4.47
CA ALA A 162 18.43 0.21 5.11
C ALA A 162 19.68 -0.66 5.26
N LEU A 163 19.51 -1.99 5.38
CA LEU A 163 20.59 -2.95 5.58
C LEU A 163 20.96 -3.72 4.31
N CYS A 164 20.00 -3.98 3.42
CA CYS A 164 20.16 -4.80 2.23
C CYS A 164 20.51 -4.00 0.97
N ILE A 165 20.40 -2.67 1.02
CA ILE A 165 20.84 -1.74 -0.01
C ILE A 165 22.04 -0.96 0.53
N ILE A 166 23.09 -0.82 -0.28
CA ILE A 166 24.28 -0.04 0.08
C ILE A 166 23.93 1.45 -0.08
N GLN A 167 23.70 2.11 1.05
CA GLN A 167 23.35 3.52 1.11
C GLN A 167 24.53 4.39 0.66
N GLY A 168 24.22 5.46 -0.06
CA GLY A 168 25.22 6.36 -0.64
C GLY A 168 25.86 5.84 -1.94
N ASP A 169 25.49 4.65 -2.43
CA ASP A 169 25.90 4.13 -3.74
C ASP A 169 24.73 4.23 -4.75
N PRO A 170 24.76 5.19 -5.69
CA PRO A 170 23.69 5.36 -6.68
C PRO A 170 23.53 4.15 -7.63
N SER A 171 24.60 3.40 -7.89
CA SER A 171 24.56 2.23 -8.78
C SER A 171 23.89 1.04 -8.08
N ASP A 172 24.26 0.79 -6.82
CA ASP A 172 23.60 -0.22 -6.00
C ASP A 172 22.13 0.13 -5.77
N TRP A 173 21.83 1.39 -5.45
CA TRP A 173 20.45 1.87 -5.29
C TRP A 173 19.62 1.64 -6.55
N ALA A 174 20.11 2.05 -7.73
CA ALA A 174 19.35 1.89 -8.97
C ALA A 174 19.07 0.41 -9.29
N ARG A 175 20.05 -0.47 -9.02
CA ARG A 175 19.91 -1.91 -9.21
C ARG A 175 18.90 -2.52 -8.24
N GLU A 176 18.95 -2.17 -6.95
CA GLU A 176 18.06 -2.75 -5.95
C GLU A 176 16.64 -2.15 -6.00
N ALA A 177 16.50 -0.86 -6.29
CA ALA A 177 15.19 -0.22 -6.57
C ALA A 177 14.49 -0.88 -7.77
N GLY A 178 15.23 -1.18 -8.83
CA GLY A 178 14.72 -1.96 -9.98
C GLY A 178 14.23 -3.36 -9.57
N LYS A 179 14.77 -3.95 -8.50
CA LYS A 179 14.37 -5.28 -7.98
C LYS A 179 13.29 -5.24 -6.91
N MET A 180 12.89 -4.08 -6.38
CA MET A 180 11.92 -3.99 -5.28
C MET A 180 10.62 -4.76 -5.52
N CYS A 181 10.12 -4.75 -6.75
CA CYS A 181 8.96 -5.55 -7.12
C CYS A 181 9.15 -7.04 -6.80
N HIS A 182 10.32 -7.60 -7.15
CA HIS A 182 10.63 -9.00 -6.88
C HIS A 182 10.78 -9.23 -5.37
N VAL A 183 11.46 -8.33 -4.65
CA VAL A 183 11.66 -8.42 -3.20
C VAL A 183 10.33 -8.58 -2.45
N TYR A 184 9.32 -7.75 -2.71
CA TYR A 184 8.05 -7.85 -1.99
C TYR A 184 7.14 -8.94 -2.54
N SER A 185 7.13 -9.17 -3.86
CA SER A 185 6.31 -10.23 -4.47
C SER A 185 6.81 -11.65 -4.20
N SER A 186 8.09 -11.83 -3.86
CA SER A 186 8.67 -13.14 -3.56
C SER A 186 8.84 -13.42 -2.07
N ALA A 187 8.70 -12.43 -1.19
CA ALA A 187 8.74 -12.64 0.25
C ALA A 187 7.63 -13.62 0.69
N VAL A 188 7.94 -14.49 1.65
CA VAL A 188 6.94 -15.42 2.20
C VAL A 188 5.87 -14.65 2.98
N LEU A 189 6.29 -13.57 3.63
CA LEU A 189 5.46 -12.63 4.39
C LEU A 189 6.12 -11.25 4.37
N THR A 190 5.31 -10.20 4.28
CA THR A 190 5.73 -8.83 4.57
C THR A 190 5.21 -8.42 5.95
N ILE A 191 6.10 -7.93 6.82
CA ILE A 191 5.71 -7.28 8.07
C ILE A 191 5.51 -5.80 7.77
N SER A 192 4.31 -5.29 8.07
CA SER A 192 3.95 -3.89 7.96
C SER A 192 3.93 -3.25 9.35
N ALA A 193 4.90 -2.38 9.63
CA ALA A 193 4.95 -1.55 10.83
C ALA A 193 3.99 -0.36 10.68
N SER A 194 2.70 -0.64 10.45
CA SER A 194 1.71 0.34 10.01
C SER A 194 1.62 1.56 10.92
N ASN A 195 1.57 1.33 12.23
CA ASN A 195 1.41 2.39 13.25
C ASN A 195 2.69 3.20 13.54
N ALA A 196 3.86 2.72 13.14
CA ALA A 196 5.13 3.36 13.48
C ALA A 196 5.47 4.48 12.49
N SER A 197 5.68 5.70 13.00
CA SER A 197 6.04 6.87 12.18
C SER A 197 7.54 7.02 11.95
N SER A 198 8.36 6.26 12.69
CA SER A 198 9.82 6.23 12.60
C SER A 198 10.40 4.87 12.98
N SER A 199 11.66 4.62 12.62
CA SER A 199 12.33 3.33 12.92
C SER A 199 12.63 3.13 14.40
N ASN A 200 12.51 4.18 15.21
CA ASN A 200 12.84 4.19 16.63
C ASN A 200 11.63 3.88 17.53
N GLU A 201 10.40 3.91 16.99
CA GLU A 201 9.17 3.69 17.77
C GLU A 201 8.94 2.21 18.12
N GLY A 202 9.36 1.30 17.24
CA GLY A 202 9.02 -0.12 17.36
C GLY A 202 7.81 -0.55 16.54
N ILE A 203 7.65 -1.85 16.38
CA ILE A 203 6.47 -2.46 15.76
C ILE A 203 5.43 -2.80 16.82
N PHE A 204 5.89 -3.23 17.99
CA PHE A 204 4.99 -3.62 19.07
C PHE A 204 4.47 -2.41 19.84
N GLY A 205 3.22 -2.53 20.29
CA GLY A 205 2.58 -1.47 21.06
C GLY A 205 1.21 -1.88 21.61
N PRO A 206 0.62 -1.03 22.45
CA PRO A 206 -0.74 -1.23 22.91
C PRO A 206 -1.72 -1.23 21.72
N GLN A 207 -2.69 -2.14 21.76
CA GLN A 207 -3.71 -2.29 20.72
C GLN A 207 -5.02 -1.65 21.19
N ARG A 208 -5.56 -0.68 20.45
CA ARG A 208 -6.78 0.05 20.83
C ARG A 208 -7.97 -0.89 21.12
N PHE A 209 -8.09 -1.98 20.38
CA PHE A 209 -9.17 -2.96 20.56
C PHE A 209 -8.90 -3.98 21.65
N GLY A 210 -7.65 -4.08 22.12
CA GLY A 210 -7.28 -4.93 23.25
C GLY A 210 -7.64 -4.34 24.61
N ALA A 211 -8.21 -3.14 24.67
CA ALA A 211 -8.57 -2.51 25.94
C ALA A 211 -9.50 -3.41 26.78
N PRO A 212 -9.18 -3.63 28.08
CA PRO A 212 -9.93 -4.58 28.88
C PRO A 212 -11.39 -4.16 29.07
N PRO A 213 -12.33 -5.12 29.20
CA PRO A 213 -13.73 -4.81 29.45
C PRO A 213 -13.90 -3.95 30.71
N ARG A 214 -14.69 -2.87 30.60
CA ARG A 214 -14.98 -1.99 31.75
C ARG A 214 -16.19 -2.49 32.53
N PRO A 215 -16.14 -2.56 33.86
CA PRO A 215 -17.31 -2.93 34.66
C PRO A 215 -18.32 -1.77 34.71
N LEU A 216 -19.60 -2.11 34.62
CA LEU A 216 -20.75 -1.20 34.69
C LEU A 216 -21.81 -1.78 35.62
N SER A 217 -22.31 -1.01 36.58
CA SER A 217 -23.46 -1.43 37.39
C SER A 217 -24.76 -1.21 36.63
N TYR A 218 -25.54 -2.28 36.42
CA TYR A 218 -26.84 -2.22 35.75
C TYR A 218 -27.84 -3.18 36.44
N CYS A 219 -28.97 -2.63 36.89
CA CYS A 219 -30.01 -3.36 37.63
C CYS A 219 -29.48 -4.20 38.81
N GLY A 220 -28.49 -3.68 39.54
CA GLY A 220 -27.88 -4.36 40.69
C GLY A 220 -26.86 -5.44 40.32
N ASN A 221 -26.55 -5.64 39.04
CA ASN A 221 -25.53 -6.56 38.56
C ASN A 221 -24.33 -5.82 37.96
N THR A 222 -23.14 -6.42 37.97
CA THR A 222 -21.99 -5.92 37.21
C THR A 222 -22.04 -6.50 35.79
N VAL A 223 -22.06 -5.62 34.80
CA VAL A 223 -21.97 -5.94 33.37
C VAL A 223 -20.64 -5.43 32.86
N TYR A 224 -19.93 -6.23 32.06
CA TYR A 224 -18.69 -5.80 31.42
C TYR A 224 -18.97 -5.29 30.01
N VAL A 225 -18.47 -4.10 29.69
CA VAL A 225 -18.66 -3.46 28.38
C VAL A 225 -17.33 -3.26 27.66
N CYS A 226 -17.33 -3.51 26.36
CA CYS A 226 -16.19 -3.30 25.47
C CYS A 226 -16.57 -2.33 24.35
N GLN A 227 -15.56 -1.73 23.71
CA GLN A 227 -15.78 -0.93 22.51
C GLN A 227 -16.34 -1.79 21.38
N ASN A 228 -17.26 -1.24 20.59
CA ASN A 228 -17.79 -1.92 19.42
C ASN A 228 -16.83 -1.79 18.22
N VAL A 229 -16.01 -2.82 18.03
CA VAL A 229 -14.99 -2.87 16.99
C VAL A 229 -15.56 -3.06 15.57
N ALA A 230 -16.78 -3.59 15.43
CA ALA A 230 -17.35 -3.99 14.13
C ALA A 230 -17.37 -2.89 13.06
N ARG A 231 -17.47 -1.62 13.47
CA ARG A 231 -17.52 -0.46 12.56
C ARG A 231 -16.16 0.07 12.14
N GLU A 232 -15.07 -0.45 12.71
CA GLU A 232 -13.73 0.11 12.56
C GLU A 232 -12.77 -0.83 11.78
N HIS A 233 -13.26 -1.96 11.25
CA HIS A 233 -12.45 -2.89 10.47
C HIS A 233 -12.35 -2.44 9.01
N ASN A 234 -11.22 -1.83 8.66
CA ASN A 234 -10.93 -1.46 7.28
C ASN A 234 -10.21 -2.62 6.56
N ARG A 235 -10.86 -3.16 5.53
CA ARG A 235 -10.36 -4.31 4.74
C ARG A 235 -9.12 -4.00 3.88
N PHE A 236 -8.76 -2.72 3.72
CA PHE A 236 -7.87 -2.27 2.65
C PHE A 236 -6.95 -1.12 3.08
N GLU A 237 -6.10 -1.37 4.08
CA GLU A 237 -5.20 -0.35 4.65
C GLU A 237 -4.29 0.29 3.59
N VAL A 238 -3.88 -0.48 2.58
CA VAL A 238 -2.94 -0.05 1.54
C VAL A 238 -3.65 0.51 0.31
N GLN A 239 -4.82 -0.04 -0.04
CA GLN A 239 -5.44 0.15 -1.35
C GLN A 239 -6.51 1.24 -1.39
N MET A 240 -6.89 1.81 -0.25
CA MET A 240 -7.94 2.83 -0.17
C MET A 240 -7.41 4.20 0.25
N ARG A 241 -8.04 5.25 -0.31
CA ARG A 241 -7.92 6.63 0.16
C ARG A 241 -8.57 6.71 1.53
N MET A 242 -7.79 6.98 2.57
CA MET A 242 -8.27 7.09 3.95
C MET A 242 -8.14 8.54 4.40
N ARG A 243 -9.12 9.03 5.19
CA ARG A 243 -9.02 10.35 5.80
C ARG A 243 -7.82 10.44 6.74
N GLU A 244 -7.64 9.39 7.55
CA GLU A 244 -6.54 9.24 8.49
C GLU A 244 -5.79 7.94 8.21
N PRO A 245 -4.89 7.92 7.20
CA PRO A 245 -4.07 6.76 6.93
C PRO A 245 -3.09 6.53 8.09
N MET A 246 -2.82 5.25 8.37
CA MET A 246 -1.74 4.84 9.27
C MET A 246 -0.41 5.49 8.83
N PRO A 247 0.49 5.84 9.77
CA PRO A 247 1.74 6.53 9.46
C PRO A 247 2.53 5.94 8.28
N LEU A 248 2.62 4.62 8.18
CA LEU A 248 3.30 3.94 7.07
C LEU A 248 2.70 4.27 5.70
N ASN A 249 1.37 4.32 5.59
CA ASN A 249 0.66 4.56 4.35
C ASN A 249 0.71 6.01 3.87
N ARG A 250 1.40 6.90 4.60
CA ARG A 250 1.71 8.27 4.15
C ARG A 250 2.96 8.33 3.26
N ARG A 251 3.75 7.25 3.13
CA ARG A 251 4.98 7.21 2.32
C ARG A 251 4.73 6.62 0.93
N ALA A 252 5.25 7.26 -0.11
CA ALA A 252 5.01 6.84 -1.50
C ALA A 252 5.49 5.41 -1.79
N TRP A 253 6.72 5.08 -1.37
CA TRP A 253 7.32 3.76 -1.57
C TRP A 253 6.47 2.62 -0.98
N THR A 254 5.78 2.86 0.15
CA THR A 254 5.06 1.79 0.87
C THR A 254 3.82 1.28 0.12
N LEU A 255 3.35 2.00 -0.91
CA LEU A 255 2.25 1.50 -1.74
C LEU A 255 2.71 0.26 -2.52
N GLN A 256 3.86 0.31 -3.19
CA GLN A 256 4.34 -0.86 -3.93
C GLN A 256 4.70 -2.00 -2.97
N GLU A 257 5.25 -1.68 -1.80
CA GLU A 257 5.61 -2.67 -0.77
C GLU A 257 4.37 -3.47 -0.33
N GLY A 258 3.26 -2.79 -0.02
CA GLY A 258 2.02 -3.44 0.37
C GLY A 258 1.28 -4.12 -0.78
N VAL A 259 1.10 -3.42 -1.92
CA VAL A 259 0.31 -3.94 -3.05
C VAL A 259 0.96 -5.16 -3.69
N LEU A 260 2.29 -5.25 -3.73
CA LEU A 260 3.01 -6.36 -4.35
C LEU A 260 3.18 -7.57 -3.42
N SER A 261 2.95 -7.39 -2.11
CA SER A 261 3.11 -8.46 -1.13
C SER A 261 2.00 -9.51 -1.24
N ASN A 262 2.38 -10.77 -1.44
CA ASN A 262 1.43 -11.90 -1.51
C ASN A 262 0.74 -12.21 -0.17
N ARG A 263 1.44 -11.91 0.93
CA ARG A 263 0.98 -12.03 2.31
C ARG A 263 1.56 -10.86 3.09
N ILE A 264 0.73 -10.17 3.85
CA ILE A 264 1.14 -9.03 4.68
C ILE A 264 0.42 -9.09 6.02
N VAL A 265 1.18 -8.88 7.09
CA VAL A 265 0.65 -8.69 8.44
C VAL A 265 0.87 -7.24 8.83
N HIS A 266 -0.21 -6.56 9.17
CA HIS A 266 -0.24 -5.17 9.59
C HIS A 266 -0.30 -5.11 11.11
N TYR A 267 0.74 -4.50 11.69
CA TYR A 267 0.75 -4.07 13.08
C TYR A 267 0.17 -2.65 13.13
N THR A 268 -1.15 -2.58 13.24
CA THR A 268 -1.90 -1.31 13.26
C THR A 268 -1.96 -0.73 14.68
N SER A 269 -2.56 0.46 14.84
CA SER A 269 -2.86 1.03 16.16
C SER A 269 -3.93 0.25 16.92
N SER A 270 -4.74 -0.54 16.22
CA SER A 270 -6.00 -1.07 16.75
C SER A 270 -5.93 -2.55 17.09
N GLU A 271 -5.43 -3.36 16.16
CA GLU A 271 -5.24 -4.81 16.27
C GLU A 271 -4.31 -5.31 15.15
N LEU A 272 -3.94 -6.59 15.17
CA LEU A 272 -3.30 -7.22 14.01
C LEU A 272 -4.29 -7.45 12.87
N VAL A 273 -3.85 -7.15 11.65
CA VAL A 273 -4.62 -7.39 10.43
C VAL A 273 -3.79 -8.20 9.44
N TRP A 274 -4.39 -9.20 8.82
CA TRP A 274 -3.77 -10.06 7.82
C TRP A 274 -4.44 -9.90 6.46
N GLU A 275 -3.62 -9.76 5.43
CA GLU A 275 -4.08 -9.81 4.04
C GLU A 275 -3.23 -10.82 3.25
N CYS A 276 -3.89 -11.65 2.45
CA CYS A 276 -3.24 -12.50 1.45
C CYS A 276 -4.07 -12.53 0.15
N ASN A 277 -3.72 -13.39 -0.80
CA ASN A 277 -4.49 -13.53 -2.04
C ASN A 277 -5.86 -14.24 -1.87
N ASP A 278 -6.16 -14.83 -0.71
CA ASP A 278 -7.44 -15.53 -0.47
C ASP A 278 -8.30 -14.89 0.61
N ARG A 279 -7.67 -14.32 1.64
CA ARG A 279 -8.34 -13.90 2.88
C ARG A 279 -7.86 -12.54 3.36
N PHE A 280 -8.80 -11.84 3.99
CA PHE A 280 -8.54 -10.74 4.92
C PHE A 280 -9.03 -11.16 6.31
N LEU A 281 -8.12 -11.12 7.30
CA LEU A 281 -8.40 -11.52 8.68
C LEU A 281 -8.04 -10.38 9.64
N CYS A 282 -8.75 -10.27 10.76
CA CYS A 282 -8.33 -9.44 11.89
C CYS A 282 -8.18 -10.28 13.17
N GLU A 283 -7.36 -9.81 14.10
CA GLU A 283 -7.05 -10.49 15.36
C GLU A 283 -8.31 -10.81 16.16
N CYS A 284 -9.25 -9.86 16.21
CA CYS A 284 -10.47 -10.05 16.98
C CYS A 284 -11.38 -11.13 16.37
N GLY A 285 -11.20 -11.50 15.11
CA GLY A 285 -11.96 -12.52 14.39
C GLY A 285 -13.27 -12.02 13.77
N PHE A 286 -13.59 -10.72 13.88
CA PHE A 286 -14.79 -10.14 13.26
C PHE A 286 -14.70 -10.13 11.74
N ALA A 287 -13.58 -9.67 11.19
CA ALA A 287 -13.29 -9.73 9.78
C ALA A 287 -12.62 -11.07 9.46
N ASN A 288 -13.38 -12.01 8.91
CA ASN A 288 -12.86 -13.21 8.24
C ASN A 288 -13.47 -13.28 6.84
N MET A 289 -12.89 -12.49 5.94
CA MET A 289 -13.47 -12.25 4.62
C MET A 289 -12.69 -13.01 3.56
N LYS A 290 -13.40 -13.75 2.72
CA LYS A 290 -12.83 -14.31 1.49
C LYS A 290 -12.70 -13.22 0.43
N ILE A 291 -11.62 -13.27 -0.33
CA ILE A 291 -11.46 -12.48 -1.56
C ILE A 291 -12.21 -13.23 -2.65
N GLU A 292 -13.39 -12.72 -2.98
CA GLU A 292 -14.23 -13.28 -4.03
C GLU A 292 -13.62 -13.01 -5.41
N MET A 293 -13.94 -13.86 -6.40
CA MET A 293 -13.38 -13.75 -7.75
C MET A 293 -13.72 -12.41 -8.44
N GLY A 294 -14.86 -11.82 -8.09
CA GLY A 294 -15.30 -10.51 -8.58
C GLY A 294 -14.88 -9.32 -7.72
N ASP A 295 -13.98 -9.51 -6.75
CA ASP A 295 -13.48 -8.42 -5.91
C ASP A 295 -12.51 -7.53 -6.70
N GLU A 296 -13.08 -6.54 -7.40
CA GLU A 296 -12.34 -5.57 -8.22
C GLU A 296 -11.46 -4.64 -7.38
N ILE A 297 -11.79 -4.46 -6.10
CA ILE A 297 -11.04 -3.63 -5.15
C ILE A 297 -9.73 -4.32 -4.77
N SER A 298 -9.74 -5.65 -4.64
CA SER A 298 -8.55 -6.42 -4.30
C SER A 298 -7.41 -6.18 -5.29
N ASN A 299 -6.20 -6.03 -4.75
CA ASN A 299 -4.98 -5.99 -5.55
C ASN A 299 -4.43 -7.37 -5.94
N ARG A 300 -5.18 -8.45 -5.66
CA ARG A 300 -4.84 -9.80 -6.09
C ARG A 300 -4.53 -9.92 -7.58
N SER A 301 -5.27 -9.25 -8.46
CA SER A 301 -5.03 -9.27 -9.91
C SER A 301 -3.72 -8.58 -10.34
N ILE A 302 -3.18 -7.69 -9.49
CA ILE A 302 -1.86 -7.09 -9.71
C ILE A 302 -0.76 -8.06 -9.25
N ARG A 303 -0.98 -8.76 -8.13
CA ARG A 303 -0.05 -9.74 -7.57
C ARG A 303 0.04 -11.02 -8.41
N GLN A 304 -1.10 -11.44 -8.96
CA GLN A 304 -1.27 -12.64 -9.78
C GLN A 304 -1.99 -12.28 -11.10
N PRO A 305 -1.28 -11.64 -12.05
CA PRO A 305 -1.83 -11.25 -13.35
C PRO A 305 -2.52 -12.37 -14.12
N GLU A 306 -2.12 -13.63 -13.90
CA GLU A 306 -2.66 -14.82 -14.55
C GLU A 306 -4.16 -15.02 -14.25
N LEU A 307 -4.63 -14.50 -13.11
CA LEU A 307 -6.03 -14.56 -12.70
C LEU A 307 -6.94 -13.58 -13.44
N ALA A 308 -6.39 -12.66 -14.24
CA ALA A 308 -7.17 -11.66 -14.96
C ALA A 308 -8.34 -12.28 -15.75
N ARG A 309 -8.11 -13.44 -16.38
CA ARG A 309 -9.14 -14.15 -17.13
C ARG A 309 -10.24 -14.72 -16.25
N GLU A 310 -9.89 -15.33 -15.12
CA GLU A 310 -10.86 -15.90 -14.17
C GLU A 310 -11.68 -14.81 -13.50
N MET A 311 -11.04 -13.68 -13.18
CA MET A 311 -11.66 -12.48 -12.62
C MET A 311 -12.42 -11.64 -13.65
N LYS A 312 -12.41 -12.04 -14.94
CA LYS A 312 -13.04 -11.31 -16.05
C LYS A 312 -12.58 -9.85 -16.17
N ILE A 313 -11.32 -9.59 -15.84
CA ILE A 313 -10.70 -8.28 -15.98
C ILE A 313 -10.35 -8.07 -17.45
N ASP A 314 -11.06 -7.15 -18.10
CA ASP A 314 -10.70 -6.65 -19.42
C ASP A 314 -9.73 -5.44 -19.31
N ARG A 315 -9.29 -4.91 -20.46
CA ARG A 315 -8.38 -3.75 -20.49
C ARG A 315 -8.98 -2.51 -19.83
N LYS A 316 -10.29 -2.29 -19.96
CA LYS A 316 -10.96 -1.10 -19.43
C LYS A 316 -10.98 -1.13 -17.91
N ILE A 317 -11.29 -2.27 -17.31
CA ILE A 317 -11.23 -2.51 -15.86
C ILE A 317 -9.78 -2.36 -15.39
N ALA A 318 -8.82 -2.96 -16.10
CA ALA A 318 -7.41 -2.83 -15.77
C ALA A 318 -6.97 -1.35 -15.72
N TYR A 319 -7.26 -0.56 -16.75
CA TYR A 319 -6.87 0.86 -16.76
C TYR A 319 -7.54 1.68 -15.66
N GLN A 320 -8.80 1.39 -15.32
CA GLN A 320 -9.42 2.02 -14.15
C GLN A 320 -8.63 1.71 -12.89
N LYS A 321 -8.25 0.44 -12.71
CA LYS A 321 -7.43 -0.01 -11.58
C LYS A 321 -6.07 0.67 -11.53
N TRP A 322 -5.45 0.94 -12.67
CA TRP A 322 -4.21 1.74 -12.75
C TRP A 322 -4.42 3.16 -12.22
N ARG A 323 -5.47 3.85 -12.70
CA ARG A 323 -5.81 5.20 -12.26
C ARG A 323 -6.12 5.24 -10.77
N ASP A 324 -6.81 4.23 -10.23
CA ASP A 324 -7.08 4.12 -8.80
C ASP A 324 -5.79 3.97 -7.98
N LEU A 325 -4.84 3.15 -8.44
CA LEU A 325 -3.51 3.05 -7.84
C LEU A 325 -2.75 4.37 -7.89
N VAL A 326 -2.84 5.10 -8.99
CA VAL A 326 -2.23 6.45 -9.11
C VAL A 326 -2.86 7.42 -8.10
N MET A 327 -4.19 7.44 -7.96
CA MET A 327 -4.85 8.32 -6.98
C MET A 327 -4.38 8.01 -5.56
N VAL A 328 -4.34 6.73 -5.17
CA VAL A 328 -3.86 6.32 -3.84
C VAL A 328 -2.38 6.65 -3.65
N PHE A 329 -1.55 6.49 -4.69
CA PHE A 329 -0.13 6.83 -4.64
C PHE A 329 0.11 8.33 -4.44
N MET A 330 -0.67 9.16 -5.13
CA MET A 330 -0.52 10.61 -5.12
C MET A 330 -0.97 11.27 -3.80
N GLU A 331 -1.70 10.55 -2.95
CA GLU A 331 -1.95 10.97 -1.55
C GLU A 331 -0.73 10.78 -0.64
N ARG A 332 0.28 10.05 -1.10
CA ARG A 332 1.46 9.72 -0.31
C ARG A 332 2.63 10.66 -0.60
N GLN A 333 3.39 10.95 0.45
CA GLN A 333 4.54 11.85 0.42
C GLN A 333 5.80 11.10 -0.04
N ILE A 334 6.63 11.77 -0.83
CA ILE A 334 7.95 11.30 -1.21
C ILE A 334 9.00 12.24 -0.63
N SER A 335 10.13 11.69 -0.18
CA SER A 335 11.22 12.50 0.38
C SER A 335 12.19 13.00 -0.69
N VAL A 336 12.32 12.27 -1.79
CA VAL A 336 13.19 12.61 -2.92
C VAL A 336 12.31 12.83 -4.13
N ASP A 337 12.24 14.07 -4.62
CA ASP A 337 11.36 14.44 -5.74
C ASP A 337 11.58 13.53 -6.97
N ASP A 338 12.82 13.24 -7.31
CA ASP A 338 13.18 12.42 -8.49
C ASP A 338 12.69 10.96 -8.38
N ASP A 339 12.38 10.46 -7.19
CA ASP A 339 12.01 9.06 -7.00
C ASP A 339 10.56 8.74 -7.39
N ARG A 340 9.77 9.74 -7.81
CA ARG A 340 8.32 9.61 -7.99
C ARG A 340 7.91 8.43 -8.90
N LEU A 341 8.56 8.28 -10.05
CA LEU A 341 8.30 7.16 -10.96
C LEU A 341 8.96 5.85 -10.50
N ALA A 342 10.17 5.92 -9.93
CA ALA A 342 10.87 4.74 -9.41
C ALA A 342 10.10 4.08 -8.24
N ALA A 343 9.48 4.88 -7.38
CA ALA A 343 8.62 4.43 -6.28
C ALA A 343 7.34 3.72 -6.75
N PHE A 344 6.98 3.84 -8.02
CA PHE A 344 5.79 3.24 -8.63
C PHE A 344 6.13 2.19 -9.71
N SER A 345 7.39 2.08 -10.11
CA SER A 345 7.81 1.30 -11.27
C SER A 345 7.60 -0.21 -11.11
N GLY A 346 7.67 -0.72 -9.87
CA GLY A 346 7.34 -2.10 -9.55
C GLY A 346 5.87 -2.45 -9.86
N LEU A 347 4.96 -1.53 -9.55
CA LEU A 347 3.54 -1.65 -9.89
C LEU A 347 3.34 -1.56 -11.40
N ALA A 348 4.04 -0.65 -12.09
CA ALA A 348 4.01 -0.56 -13.55
C ALA A 348 4.40 -1.89 -14.22
N ARG A 349 5.44 -2.56 -13.71
CA ARG A 349 5.91 -3.85 -14.23
C ARG A 349 4.88 -4.96 -14.07
N GLN A 350 4.24 -5.09 -12.91
CA GLN A 350 3.15 -6.06 -12.73
C GLN A 350 1.91 -5.69 -13.53
N PHE A 351 1.59 -4.41 -13.62
CA PHE A 351 0.45 -3.95 -14.38
C PHE A 351 0.58 -4.24 -15.88
N ARG A 352 1.80 -4.14 -16.45
CA ARG A 352 2.05 -4.59 -17.83
C ARG A 352 1.68 -6.06 -18.05
N ARG A 353 1.98 -6.92 -17.06
CA ARG A 353 1.59 -8.34 -17.10
C ARG A 353 0.07 -8.51 -17.01
N LEU A 354 -0.59 -7.73 -16.15
CA LEU A 354 -2.04 -7.72 -16.04
C LEU A 354 -2.70 -7.30 -17.37
N LEU A 355 -2.24 -6.22 -18.01
CA LEU A 355 -2.74 -5.79 -19.31
C LEU A 355 -2.61 -6.87 -20.39
N ARG A 356 -1.47 -7.57 -20.41
CA ARG A 356 -1.24 -8.69 -21.33
C ARG A 356 -2.22 -9.83 -21.07
N ALA A 357 -2.43 -10.20 -19.81
CA ALA A 357 -3.37 -11.26 -19.44
C ALA A 357 -4.83 -10.88 -19.76
N ALA A 358 -5.23 -9.64 -19.45
CA ALA A 358 -6.55 -9.07 -19.75
C ALA A 358 -6.84 -8.98 -21.27
N SER A 359 -5.80 -8.96 -22.10
CA SER A 359 -5.90 -8.91 -23.57
C SER A 359 -5.84 -10.30 -24.22
N GLY A 360 -6.01 -11.39 -23.45
CA GLY A 360 -5.91 -12.76 -23.98
C GLY A 360 -4.49 -13.13 -24.45
N GLY A 361 -3.46 -12.46 -23.92
CA GLY A 361 -2.06 -12.67 -24.30
C GLY A 361 -1.59 -11.85 -25.50
N ALA A 362 -2.48 -11.10 -26.17
CA ALA A 362 -2.16 -10.30 -27.34
C ALA A 362 -1.68 -8.88 -26.97
N GLY A 363 -0.50 -8.51 -27.49
CA GLY A 363 0.08 -7.18 -27.38
C GLY A 363 0.66 -6.84 -26.00
N SER A 364 1.76 -6.09 -26.00
CA SER A 364 2.23 -5.35 -24.83
C SER A 364 1.82 -3.89 -24.99
N ASP A 365 1.22 -3.30 -23.97
CA ASP A 365 1.02 -1.85 -23.96
C ASP A 365 2.32 -1.15 -23.58
N GLN A 366 2.54 0.04 -24.13
CA GLN A 366 3.72 0.84 -23.88
C GLN A 366 3.49 1.71 -22.65
N TYR A 367 4.44 1.66 -21.71
CA TYR A 367 4.46 2.56 -20.56
C TYR A 367 5.20 3.84 -20.91
N ILE A 368 4.64 4.98 -20.51
CA ILE A 368 5.14 6.29 -20.90
C ILE A 368 5.05 7.22 -19.69
N ALA A 369 6.16 7.30 -18.94
CA ALA A 369 6.35 8.21 -17.81
C ALA A 369 5.15 8.27 -16.83
N GLY A 370 4.61 7.12 -16.40
CA GLY A 370 3.45 7.05 -15.49
C GLY A 370 2.12 6.71 -16.17
N LEU A 371 2.05 6.75 -17.50
CA LEU A 371 0.85 6.50 -18.29
C LEU A 371 1.00 5.28 -19.20
N TRP A 372 -0.10 4.83 -19.80
CA TRP A 372 -0.14 3.71 -20.75
C TRP A 372 -0.63 4.20 -22.10
N ALA A 373 0.03 3.81 -23.19
CA ALA A 373 -0.31 4.27 -24.54
C ALA A 373 -1.77 3.94 -24.91
N GLY A 374 -2.24 2.74 -24.57
CA GLY A 374 -3.61 2.31 -24.85
C GLY A 374 -4.70 2.99 -24.01
N ASP A 375 -4.35 3.79 -23.01
CA ASP A 375 -5.26 4.59 -22.17
C ASP A 375 -4.84 6.05 -22.09
N LEU A 376 -3.94 6.51 -22.97
CA LEU A 376 -3.24 7.78 -22.79
C LEU A 376 -4.20 8.97 -22.72
N ALA A 377 -5.25 8.96 -23.54
CA ALA A 377 -6.28 9.99 -23.53
C ALA A 377 -6.94 10.14 -22.14
N HIS A 378 -7.38 9.03 -21.52
CA HIS A 378 -7.97 9.04 -20.18
C HIS A 378 -6.92 9.27 -19.09
N GLY A 379 -5.73 8.69 -19.26
CA GLY A 379 -4.61 8.83 -18.35
C GLY A 379 -4.09 10.26 -18.22
N MET A 380 -4.32 11.13 -19.22
CA MET A 380 -3.98 12.56 -19.14
C MET A 380 -5.08 13.43 -18.49
N LEU A 381 -6.26 12.87 -18.20
CA LEU A 381 -7.40 13.61 -17.62
C LEU A 381 -7.37 13.70 -16.09
N TRP A 382 -6.21 13.50 -15.48
CA TRP A 382 -6.05 13.75 -14.05
C TRP A 382 -6.20 15.24 -13.75
N SER A 383 -6.80 15.55 -12.61
CA SER A 383 -6.87 16.90 -12.06
C SER A 383 -6.35 16.93 -10.64
N VAL A 384 -5.81 18.06 -10.21
CA VAL A 384 -5.49 18.25 -8.79
C VAL A 384 -6.79 18.32 -8.02
N GLU A 385 -6.83 17.67 -6.85
CA GLU A 385 -7.95 17.75 -5.91
C GLU A 385 -8.38 19.21 -5.68
N ASP A 386 -9.69 19.47 -5.56
CA ASP A 386 -10.23 20.82 -5.41
C ASP A 386 -9.97 21.42 -4.02
N ASP A 387 -10.13 22.74 -3.90
CA ASP A 387 -9.82 23.45 -2.64
C ASP A 387 -10.73 23.04 -1.47
N TRP A 388 -11.94 22.50 -1.73
CA TRP A 388 -12.84 22.04 -0.68
C TRP A 388 -12.31 20.77 -0.02
N PHE A 389 -11.96 19.76 -0.83
CA PHE A 389 -11.36 18.53 -0.33
C PHE A 389 -10.01 18.81 0.34
N ARG A 390 -9.19 19.70 -0.21
CA ARG A 390 -7.91 20.12 0.41
C ARG A 390 -8.09 20.67 1.82
N GLN A 391 -9.09 21.53 2.03
CA GLN A 391 -9.36 22.15 3.34
C GLN A 391 -9.86 21.15 4.37
N SER A 392 -10.46 20.04 3.93
CA SER A 392 -10.97 18.98 4.81
C SER A 392 -9.91 17.96 5.24
N ARG A 393 -8.68 18.05 4.72
CA ARG A 393 -7.60 17.12 5.09
C ARG A 393 -6.97 17.52 6.40
N ASP A 394 -6.85 16.55 7.29
CA ASP A 394 -6.16 16.71 8.57
C ASP A 394 -4.62 16.60 8.42
N LEU A 395 -4.12 16.27 7.23
CA LEU A 395 -2.69 16.13 6.92
C LEU A 395 -2.16 17.33 6.14
N GLU A 396 -1.03 17.88 6.58
CA GLU A 396 -0.23 18.80 5.77
C GLU A 396 0.35 18.03 4.56
N ILE A 397 -0.33 18.16 3.43
CA ILE A 397 0.14 17.67 2.13
C ILE A 397 0.56 18.87 1.29
N GLU A 398 1.74 18.78 0.69
CA GLU A 398 2.25 19.82 -0.20
C GLU A 398 1.62 19.70 -1.59
N TYR A 399 1.16 20.84 -2.13
CA TYR A 399 0.60 20.96 -3.48
C TYR A 399 1.52 21.81 -4.34
N ARG A 400 2.38 21.18 -5.15
CA ARG A 400 3.37 21.93 -5.95
C ARG A 400 3.81 21.20 -7.21
N ARG A 401 4.46 21.95 -8.10
CA ARG A 401 5.33 21.35 -9.13
C ARG A 401 6.73 21.13 -8.55
N PRO A 402 7.45 20.07 -8.97
CA PRO A 402 8.84 19.87 -8.59
C PRO A 402 9.72 21.03 -9.11
N LYS A 403 10.77 21.36 -8.36
CA LYS A 403 11.70 22.45 -8.75
C LYS A 403 12.55 22.07 -9.97
N SER A 404 12.89 20.79 -10.07
CA SER A 404 13.63 20.22 -11.19
C SER A 404 12.69 19.39 -12.07
N TRP A 405 12.99 19.35 -13.37
CA TRP A 405 12.26 18.48 -14.28
C TRP A 405 12.53 17.01 -13.95
N ARG A 406 11.47 16.21 -13.81
CA ARG A 406 11.54 14.75 -13.56
C ARG A 406 10.55 13.92 -14.37
N ALA A 407 9.55 14.57 -14.97
CA ALA A 407 8.48 13.94 -15.74
C ALA A 407 7.85 14.99 -16.67
N PRO A 408 7.27 14.57 -17.81
CA PRO A 408 6.57 15.48 -18.72
C PRO A 408 5.32 16.07 -18.07
N SER A 409 4.96 17.31 -18.44
CA SER A 409 3.88 18.08 -17.82
C SER A 409 2.48 17.45 -17.93
N TRP A 410 2.27 16.54 -18.88
CA TRP A 410 1.03 15.79 -19.07
C TRP A 410 0.94 14.52 -18.21
N SER A 411 2.03 14.13 -17.54
CA SER A 411 2.04 13.03 -16.57
C SER A 411 1.69 13.53 -15.17
N TRP A 412 0.93 12.72 -14.43
CA TRP A 412 0.67 12.94 -13.00
C TRP A 412 1.97 13.01 -12.19
N ALA A 413 3.06 12.37 -12.66
CA ALA A 413 4.35 12.40 -11.98
C ALA A 413 5.04 13.78 -12.03
N ALA A 414 4.54 14.73 -12.83
CA ALA A 414 5.05 16.11 -12.86
C ALA A 414 4.42 17.02 -11.79
N PHE A 415 3.61 16.49 -10.89
CA PHE A 415 2.94 17.22 -9.82
C PHE A 415 3.15 16.53 -8.47
N GLU A 416 3.06 17.29 -7.38
CA GLU A 416 3.05 16.84 -5.99
C GLU A 416 1.73 17.17 -5.33
N GLY A 417 1.08 16.13 -4.79
CA GLY A 417 -0.18 16.22 -4.07
C GLY A 417 -1.27 15.32 -4.68
N PRO A 418 -2.39 15.10 -3.97
CA PRO A 418 -3.50 14.29 -4.42
C PRO A 418 -4.02 14.71 -5.79
N VAL A 419 -4.24 13.71 -6.65
CA VAL A 419 -4.87 13.86 -7.96
C VAL A 419 -6.11 13.00 -8.04
N GLU A 420 -7.02 13.37 -8.93
CA GLU A 420 -8.27 12.67 -9.16
C GLU A 420 -8.43 12.35 -10.64
N TYR A 421 -9.01 11.19 -10.92
CA TYR A 421 -9.53 10.84 -12.23
C TYR A 421 -11.04 10.81 -12.17
N ALA A 422 -11.67 11.57 -13.06
CA ALA A 422 -13.10 11.46 -13.24
C ALA A 422 -13.46 10.05 -13.77
N PRO A 423 -14.61 9.47 -13.36
CA PRO A 423 -15.09 8.19 -13.88
C PRO A 423 -15.63 8.38 -15.31
N LEU A 424 -14.72 8.48 -16.28
CA LEU A 424 -15.02 8.80 -17.69
C LEU A 424 -15.19 7.54 -18.55
N THR A 425 -15.69 6.45 -17.95
CA THR A 425 -15.84 5.14 -18.60
C THR A 425 -16.78 5.13 -19.82
N ARG A 426 -17.48 6.24 -20.10
CA ARG A 426 -18.37 6.42 -21.26
C ARG A 426 -17.84 7.43 -22.29
N LEU A 427 -16.68 8.06 -22.05
CA LEU A 427 -16.10 8.99 -23.00
C LEU A 427 -15.17 8.26 -23.97
N GLU A 428 -15.38 8.53 -25.25
CA GLU A 428 -14.48 8.10 -26.33
C GLU A 428 -13.43 9.19 -26.57
N SER A 429 -12.20 8.76 -26.84
CA SER A 429 -11.12 9.68 -27.20
C SER A 429 -11.41 10.31 -28.56
N MET A 430 -11.31 11.64 -28.66
CA MET A 430 -11.28 12.38 -29.94
C MET A 430 -9.86 12.82 -30.32
N ILE A 431 -8.85 12.24 -29.66
CA ILE A 431 -7.44 12.43 -29.99
C ILE A 431 -6.87 11.13 -30.53
N ASP A 432 -6.04 11.27 -31.56
CA ASP A 432 -5.16 10.23 -32.07
C ASP A 432 -3.76 10.47 -31.51
N VAL A 433 -3.15 9.43 -30.93
CA VAL A 433 -1.76 9.47 -30.50
C VAL A 433 -0.88 9.17 -31.71
N VAL A 434 -0.16 10.17 -32.21
CA VAL A 434 0.74 10.04 -33.37
C VAL A 434 2.10 9.50 -32.93
N GLU A 435 2.63 10.04 -31.83
CA GLU A 435 3.91 9.65 -31.25
C GLU A 435 3.83 9.81 -29.74
N ALA A 436 4.28 8.82 -28.97
CA ALA A 436 4.38 8.93 -27.52
C ALA A 436 5.56 8.08 -27.02
N GLU A 437 6.54 8.72 -26.40
CA GLU A 437 7.75 8.06 -25.92
C GLU A 437 8.28 8.71 -24.64
N ALA A 438 8.96 7.90 -23.83
CA ALA A 438 9.72 8.35 -22.67
C ALA A 438 11.02 7.56 -22.58
N LEU A 439 12.15 8.25 -22.37
CA LEU A 439 13.46 7.62 -22.27
C LEU A 439 13.80 7.37 -20.81
N PRO A 440 14.00 6.11 -20.38
CA PRO A 440 14.36 5.81 -19.00
C PRO A 440 15.77 6.34 -18.68
N ARG A 441 15.99 6.75 -17.43
CA ARG A 441 17.30 7.24 -16.95
C ARG A 441 18.32 6.12 -16.80
N THR A 442 17.87 4.89 -16.53
CA THR A 442 18.74 3.73 -16.37
C THR A 442 18.16 2.51 -17.06
N MET A 443 19.02 1.55 -17.41
CA MET A 443 18.59 0.24 -17.95
C MET A 443 18.04 -0.71 -16.88
N TYR A 444 18.24 -0.41 -15.60
CA TYR A 444 17.82 -1.28 -14.49
C TYR A 444 16.34 -1.13 -14.14
N ASP A 445 15.75 0.02 -14.49
CA ASP A 445 14.34 0.30 -14.25
C ASP A 445 13.72 1.09 -15.42
N GLU A 446 13.28 0.36 -16.45
CA GLU A 446 12.66 0.91 -17.67
C GLU A 446 11.35 1.70 -17.39
N MET A 447 10.70 1.43 -16.24
CA MET A 447 9.46 2.08 -15.83
C MET A 447 9.68 3.15 -14.74
N GLY A 448 10.94 3.43 -14.41
CA GLY A 448 11.33 4.33 -13.34
C GLY A 448 11.55 5.77 -13.82
N GLN A 449 12.60 6.39 -13.29
CA GLN A 449 13.01 7.74 -13.67
C GLN A 449 13.22 7.89 -15.18
N VAL A 450 12.86 9.05 -15.73
CA VAL A 450 13.02 9.38 -17.16
C VAL A 450 13.96 10.56 -17.36
N THR A 451 14.58 10.66 -18.53
CA THR A 451 15.46 11.78 -18.93
C THR A 451 14.81 12.72 -19.94
N SER A 452 13.88 12.19 -20.73
CA SER A 452 13.04 12.96 -21.65
C SER A 452 11.74 12.21 -21.92
N ALA A 453 10.74 12.93 -22.43
CA ALA A 453 9.53 12.34 -22.97
C ALA A 453 8.95 13.24 -24.05
N ARG A 454 8.34 12.64 -25.07
CA ARG A 454 7.75 13.33 -26.22
C ARG A 454 6.35 12.80 -26.48
N LEU A 455 5.45 13.70 -26.83
CA LEU A 455 4.06 13.39 -27.16
C LEU A 455 3.62 14.24 -28.35
N ILE A 456 3.12 13.60 -29.39
CA ILE A 456 2.47 14.21 -30.55
C ILE A 456 1.06 13.64 -30.65
N LEU A 457 0.08 14.53 -30.61
CA LEU A 457 -1.33 14.22 -30.74
C LEU A 457 -1.88 14.87 -32.00
N ASN A 458 -2.81 14.19 -32.65
CA ASN A 458 -3.70 14.78 -33.64
C ASN A 458 -5.11 14.80 -33.05
N GLY A 459 -5.84 15.89 -33.23
CA GLY A 459 -7.18 16.01 -32.66
C GLY A 459 -7.74 17.42 -32.75
N THR A 460 -8.98 17.57 -32.31
CA THR A 460 -9.66 18.87 -32.33
C THR A 460 -9.28 19.67 -31.09
N TYR A 461 -8.52 20.75 -31.30
CA TYR A 461 -8.24 21.72 -30.24
C TYR A 461 -9.42 22.67 -30.06
N CYS A 462 -9.95 22.76 -28.84
CA CYS A 462 -10.95 23.76 -28.48
C CYS A 462 -10.31 24.73 -27.46
N PRO A 463 -10.12 26.01 -27.81
CA PRO A 463 -9.59 27.00 -26.88
C PRO A 463 -10.55 27.18 -25.70
N GLY A 464 -10.13 26.81 -24.49
CA GLY A 464 -10.95 26.98 -23.30
C GLY A 464 -10.96 28.44 -22.83
N THR A 465 -12.05 29.16 -23.06
CA THR A 465 -12.32 30.43 -22.34
C THR A 465 -13.05 30.11 -21.03
N ASN A 466 -12.35 30.16 -19.89
CA ASN A 466 -12.90 30.05 -18.53
C ASN A 466 -13.85 28.86 -18.28
N ALA A 467 -13.38 27.63 -18.52
CA ALA A 467 -14.11 26.45 -18.05
C ALA A 467 -13.85 26.23 -16.55
N MET A 468 -14.92 26.27 -15.75
CA MET A 468 -14.91 25.99 -14.31
C MET A 468 -14.27 24.63 -13.98
N ARG A 469 -13.70 24.54 -12.76
CA ARG A 469 -12.98 23.42 -12.13
C ARG A 469 -13.74 22.08 -12.02
N SER A 470 -14.89 21.91 -12.67
CA SER A 470 -15.75 20.74 -12.50
C SER A 470 -16.28 20.25 -13.85
N LEU A 471 -15.67 19.17 -14.35
CA LEU A 471 -16.26 18.14 -15.22
C LEU A 471 -17.21 18.61 -16.34
N CYS A 472 -16.72 18.69 -17.58
CA CYS A 472 -17.60 18.81 -18.74
C CYS A 472 -18.16 17.44 -19.15
N TYR A 473 -19.47 17.24 -18.98
CA TYR A 473 -20.24 16.08 -19.44
C TYR A 473 -20.91 16.35 -20.80
N PHE A 474 -21.14 15.31 -21.60
CA PHE A 474 -22.13 15.33 -22.69
C PHE A 474 -23.18 14.22 -22.51
N GLN A 475 -24.45 14.58 -22.73
CA GLN A 475 -25.56 13.65 -22.90
C GLN A 475 -26.07 13.77 -24.34
N HIS A 476 -26.25 12.63 -25.00
CA HIS A 476 -26.62 12.50 -26.41
C HIS A 476 -28.07 12.95 -26.69
N HIS A 477 -28.30 13.75 -27.74
CA HIS A 477 -29.63 13.90 -28.36
C HIS A 477 -29.54 13.77 -29.90
N PRO A 478 -30.38 12.95 -30.54
CA PRO A 478 -30.35 12.75 -31.99
C PRO A 478 -31.06 13.92 -32.68
N THR A 479 -30.25 14.83 -33.22
CA THR A 479 -30.50 15.80 -34.29
C THR A 479 -29.96 17.17 -33.91
N SER A 480 -29.07 17.67 -34.77
CA SER A 480 -28.63 19.06 -34.87
C SER A 480 -27.56 19.53 -33.87
N LYS A 481 -26.34 19.62 -34.41
CA LYS A 481 -25.20 20.51 -34.03
C LYS A 481 -24.87 20.64 -32.53
N TRP A 482 -23.70 20.11 -32.14
CA TRP A 482 -23.03 20.47 -30.89
C TRP A 482 -21.57 20.87 -31.13
N HIS A 483 -21.19 22.01 -30.55
CA HIS A 483 -19.82 22.45 -30.29
C HIS A 483 -19.65 22.54 -28.78
N LEU A 484 -18.66 21.83 -28.22
CA LEU A 484 -17.86 22.21 -27.05
C LEU A 484 -16.83 21.08 -26.82
N GLY A 485 -15.54 21.42 -26.77
CA GLY A 485 -14.44 20.47 -26.55
C GLY A 485 -13.67 20.87 -25.29
N VAL A 486 -13.13 19.89 -24.57
CA VAL A 486 -12.23 20.16 -23.43
C VAL A 486 -10.91 19.45 -23.65
N ILE A 487 -9.87 20.27 -23.86
CA ILE A 487 -8.50 19.99 -23.48
C ILE A 487 -8.14 21.13 -22.52
N SER A 488 -8.18 20.88 -21.21
CA SER A 488 -7.54 21.79 -20.26
C SER A 488 -6.11 21.33 -20.06
N LEU A 489 -5.23 21.71 -20.99
CA LEU A 489 -3.82 21.87 -20.65
C LEU A 489 -3.75 23.17 -19.85
N SER A 490 -3.52 23.07 -18.54
CA SER A 490 -3.22 24.25 -17.73
C SER A 490 -2.12 25.04 -18.46
N SER A 491 -2.43 26.28 -18.82
CA SER A 491 -1.56 27.20 -19.54
C SER A 491 -0.10 27.13 -19.06
N SER A 492 0.79 26.63 -19.91
CA SER A 492 2.20 27.01 -19.90
C SER A 492 2.56 27.44 -21.31
N LEU A 493 2.64 28.75 -21.49
CA LEU A 493 3.35 29.37 -22.61
C LEU A 493 4.74 28.73 -22.70
N SER A 494 5.07 28.22 -23.88
CA SER A 494 6.42 27.79 -24.24
C SER A 494 7.38 28.98 -24.10
N TRP A 495 8.47 28.77 -23.38
CA TRP A 495 9.71 29.50 -23.63
C TRP A 495 10.78 28.45 -23.93
N GLU A 496 11.33 28.53 -25.15
CA GLU A 496 12.58 27.88 -25.52
C GLU A 496 13.70 28.40 -24.62
N TYR A 497 14.59 27.50 -24.20
CA TYR A 497 15.95 27.83 -23.80
C TYR A 497 16.92 26.95 -24.58
#